data_AF-A0A0K6GNL6-F1
#
_entry.id   AF-A0A0K6GNL6-F1
#
_cell.length_a   1.000
_cell.length_b   1.000
_cell.length_c   1.000
_cell.angle_alpha   90.00
_cell.angle_beta   90.00
_cell.angle_gamma   90.00
#
_symmetry.space_group_name_H-M   'P 1'
#
loop_
_entity.id
_entity.type
_entity.pdbx_description
1 polymer ?
#
loop_
_entity_poly.entity_id
_entity_poly.type
_entity_poly.pdbx_seq_one_letter_code
_entity_poly.pdbx_strand_id
1 'polypeptide(L)'
;MISQFIDQTEATILRFSLSLLKEIELKIIKKQMISQHQAIKYAKQQIDLFVKQMHFRQALIAVYRSELYIYISRKLALVFEKYRVFKCV
;
A
#
# COMPACT_ATOMS: atom_id res chain seq x y z
N MET A 1 -19.50 -17.88 -11.25
CA MET A 1 -18.12 -18.41 -11.09
C MET A 1 -17.07 -17.32 -11.32
N ILE A 2 -17.15 -16.49 -12.37
CA ILE A 2 -16.24 -15.34 -12.58
C ILE A 2 -16.50 -14.19 -11.59
N SER A 3 -17.77 -13.88 -11.26
CA SER A 3 -18.13 -12.82 -10.29
C SER A 3 -17.52 -13.06 -8.90
N GLN A 4 -17.64 -14.29 -8.39
CA GLN A 4 -17.01 -14.68 -7.11
C GLN A 4 -15.49 -14.52 -7.11
N PHE A 5 -14.83 -14.71 -8.26
CA PHE A 5 -13.38 -14.53 -8.39
C PHE A 5 -12.98 -13.03 -8.42
N ILE A 6 -13.80 -12.20 -9.08
CA ILE A 6 -13.63 -10.74 -9.09
C ILE A 6 -13.85 -10.18 -7.68
N ASP A 7 -14.94 -10.57 -7.01
CA ASP A 7 -15.28 -10.13 -5.65
C ASP A 7 -14.18 -10.53 -4.65
N GLN A 8 -13.63 -11.74 -4.78
CA GLN A 8 -12.53 -12.22 -3.92
C GLN A 8 -11.24 -11.45 -4.16
N THR A 9 -10.95 -11.10 -5.42
CA THR A 9 -9.78 -10.34 -5.80
C THR A 9 -9.84 -8.94 -5.21
N GLU A 10 -10.94 -8.22 -5.44
CA GLU A 10 -11.16 -6.87 -4.92
C GLU A 10 -11.13 -6.85 -3.38
N ALA A 11 -11.79 -7.80 -2.72
CA ALA A 11 -11.74 -7.95 -1.27
C ALA A 11 -10.30 -8.21 -0.77
N THR A 12 -9.50 -8.97 -1.51
CA THR A 12 -8.10 -9.25 -1.16
C THR A 12 -7.23 -8.00 -1.31
N ILE A 13 -7.40 -7.23 -2.38
CA ILE A 13 -6.72 -5.95 -2.61
C ILE A 13 -7.07 -4.96 -1.49
N LEU A 14 -8.34 -4.87 -1.09
CA LEU A 14 -8.80 -4.02 0.01
C LEU A 14 -8.19 -4.44 1.35
N ARG A 15 -8.25 -5.75 1.69
CA ARG A 15 -7.65 -6.29 2.91
C ARG A 15 -6.16 -6.02 2.97
N PHE A 16 -5.44 -6.25 1.87
CA PHE A 16 -4.03 -5.95 1.75
C PHE A 16 -3.75 -4.47 2.01
N SER A 17 -4.50 -3.58 1.35
CA SER A 17 -4.31 -2.13 1.47
C SER A 17 -4.50 -1.64 2.91
N LEU A 18 -5.56 -2.10 3.59
CA LEU A 18 -5.83 -1.75 4.98
C LEU A 18 -4.76 -2.32 5.92
N SER A 19 -4.33 -3.57 5.70
CA SER A 19 -3.29 -4.20 6.50
C SER A 19 -1.96 -3.47 6.37
N LEU A 20 -1.54 -3.12 5.15
CA LEU A 20 -0.29 -2.41 4.89
C LEU A 20 -0.29 -1.02 5.51
N LEU A 21 -1.40 -0.29 5.40
CA LEU A 21 -1.55 1.02 6.06
C LEU A 21 -1.41 0.92 7.58
N LYS A 22 -2.11 -0.05 8.19
CA LYS A 22 -2.04 -0.28 9.64
C LYS A 22 -0.63 -0.67 10.08
N GLU A 23 0.06 -1.51 9.31
CA GLU A 23 1.43 -1.89 9.59
C GLU A 23 2.37 -0.68 9.55
N ILE A 24 2.29 0.15 8.51
CA ILE A 24 3.14 1.33 8.37
C ILE A 24 2.84 2.33 9.50
N GLU A 25 1.56 2.56 9.82
CA GLU A 25 1.17 3.42 10.95
C GLU A 25 1.76 2.91 12.27
N LEU A 26 1.68 1.60 12.54
CA LEU A 26 2.29 1.00 13.72
C LEU A 26 3.82 1.17 13.75
N LYS A 27 4.50 1.02 12.61
CA LYS A 27 5.95 1.25 12.50
C LYS A 27 6.32 2.72 12.74
N ILE A 28 5.49 3.66 12.29
CA ILE A 28 5.65 5.10 12.56
C ILE A 28 5.47 5.39 14.06
N ILE A 29 4.41 4.89 14.67
CA ILE A 29 4.13 5.07 16.11
C ILE A 29 5.29 4.53 16.96
N LYS A 30 5.84 3.37 16.58
CA LYS A 30 7.00 2.75 17.23
C LYS A 30 8.34 3.44 16.89
N LYS A 31 8.33 4.52 16.12
CA LYS A 31 9.53 5.23 15.61
C LYS A 31 10.50 4.34 14.82
N GLN A 32 10.00 3.24 14.24
CA GLN A 32 10.77 2.36 13.35
C GLN A 32 10.82 2.91 11.92
N MET A 33 9.88 3.79 11.57
CA MET A 33 9.88 4.59 10.34
C MET A 33 9.84 6.06 10.72
N ILE A 34 10.93 6.76 10.44
CA ILE A 34 11.13 8.13 10.91
C ILE A 34 10.92 9.13 9.76
N SER A 35 11.18 8.70 8.52
CA SER A 35 10.97 9.54 7.34
C SER A 35 9.83 9.07 6.44
N GLN A 36 9.18 10.03 5.79
CA GLN A 36 8.14 9.79 4.80
C GLN A 36 8.68 8.96 3.63
N HIS A 37 9.93 9.22 3.21
CA HIS A 37 10.59 8.47 2.16
C HIS A 37 10.74 6.97 2.50
N GLN A 38 11.12 6.65 3.75
CA GLN A 38 11.20 5.26 4.21
C GLN A 38 9.85 4.55 4.12
N ALA A 39 8.79 5.20 4.61
CA ALA A 39 7.43 4.65 4.58
C ALA A 39 6.91 4.46 3.14
N ILE A 40 7.12 5.44 2.25
CA ILE A 40 6.70 5.35 0.84
C ILE A 40 7.50 4.26 0.11
N LYS A 41 8.82 4.19 0.31
CA LYS A 41 9.68 3.18 -0.29
C LYS A 41 9.27 1.77 0.14
N TYR A 42 8.99 1.60 1.44
CA TYR A 42 8.51 0.34 1.99
C TYR A 42 7.15 -0.04 1.42
N ALA A 43 6.19 0.89 1.39
CA ALA A 43 4.87 0.67 0.79
C ALA A 43 4.98 0.19 -0.66
N LYS A 44 5.82 0.86 -1.47
CA LYS A 44 6.07 0.49 -2.85
C LYS A 44 6.60 -0.95 -2.97
N GLN A 45 7.57 -1.34 -2.13
CA GLN A 45 8.11 -2.69 -2.13
C GLN A 45 7.05 -3.75 -1.79
N GLN A 46 6.19 -3.48 -0.80
CA GLN A 46 5.13 -4.41 -0.42
C GLN A 46 4.05 -4.54 -1.50
N ILE A 47 3.66 -3.42 -2.14
CA ILE A 47 2.74 -3.43 -3.27
C ILE A 47 3.34 -4.25 -4.43
N ASP A 48 4.62 -4.06 -4.74
CA ASP A 48 5.29 -4.80 -5.80
C ASP A 48 5.31 -6.31 -5.54
N LEU A 49 5.57 -6.73 -4.29
CA LEU A 49 5.54 -8.13 -3.89
C LEU A 49 4.13 -8.72 -3.99
N PHE A 50 3.12 -8.00 -3.50
CA PHE A 50 1.74 -8.44 -3.54
C PHE A 50 1.22 -8.60 -4.97
N VAL A 51 1.43 -7.60 -5.82
CA VAL A 51 0.94 -7.65 -7.20
C VAL A 51 1.67 -8.72 -8.02
N LYS A 52 2.96 -8.99 -7.75
CA LYS A 52 3.69 -10.11 -8.37
C LYS A 52 3.10 -11.48 -8.03
N GLN A 53 2.51 -11.64 -6.85
CA GLN A 53 1.86 -12.88 -6.43
C GLN A 53 0.49 -13.07 -7.09
N MET A 54 -0.11 -12.00 -7.63
CA MET A 54 -1.37 -12.09 -8.35
C MET A 54 -1.13 -12.52 -9.81
N HIS A 55 -1.68 -13.66 -10.21
CA HIS A 55 -1.57 -14.22 -11.56
C HIS A 55 -2.42 -13.47 -12.59
N PHE A 56 -2.23 -12.16 -12.72
CA PHE A 56 -2.93 -11.33 -13.70
C PHE A 56 -2.13 -11.11 -14.98
N ARG A 57 -2.81 -10.67 -16.03
CA ARG A 57 -2.16 -10.13 -17.23
C ARG A 57 -1.30 -8.91 -16.86
N GLN A 58 -0.15 -8.76 -17.51
CA GLN A 58 0.82 -7.70 -17.20
C GLN A 58 0.22 -6.28 -17.25
N ALA A 59 -0.69 -6.00 -18.19
CA ALA A 59 -1.39 -4.71 -18.25
C ALA A 59 -2.25 -4.44 -17.00
N LEU A 60 -2.93 -5.48 -16.49
CA LEU A 60 -3.76 -5.38 -15.29
C LEU A 60 -2.90 -5.20 -14.03
N ILE A 61 -1.75 -5.88 -13.97
CA ILE A 61 -0.72 -5.69 -12.92
C ILE A 61 -0.28 -4.22 -12.85
N ALA A 62 0.01 -3.62 -14.01
CA ALA A 62 0.45 -2.22 -14.06
C ALA A 62 -0.63 -1.26 -13.54
N VAL A 63 -1.89 -1.47 -13.92
CA VAL A 63 -3.03 -0.67 -13.45
C VAL A 63 -3.19 -0.82 -11.94
N TYR A 64 -3.29 -2.04 -11.42
CA TYR A 64 -3.48 -2.26 -9.98
C TYR A 64 -2.33 -1.73 -9.13
N ARG A 65 -1.09 -1.88 -9.59
CA ARG A 65 0.08 -1.32 -8.93
C ARG A 65 -0.02 0.19 -8.80
N SER A 66 -0.42 0.87 -9.88
CA SER A 66 -0.59 2.32 -9.90
C SER A 66 -1.70 2.77 -8.94
N GLU A 67 -2.87 2.13 -9.03
CA GLU A 67 -4.02 2.45 -8.17
C GLU A 67 -3.72 2.25 -6.68
N LEU A 68 -3.11 1.11 -6.34
CA LEU A 68 -2.68 0.82 -4.97
C LEU A 68 -1.69 1.87 -4.45
N TYR A 69 -0.71 2.24 -5.28
CA TYR A 69 0.27 3.24 -4.89
C TYR A 69 -0.37 4.60 -4.63
N ILE A 70 -1.28 5.05 -5.50
CA ILE A 70 -2.00 6.32 -5.35
C ILE A 70 -2.87 6.29 -4.08
N TYR A 71 -3.65 5.22 -3.88
CA TYR A 71 -4.52 5.07 -2.72
C TYR A 71 -3.74 5.10 -1.41
N ILE A 72 -2.69 4.28 -1.30
CA ILE A 72 -1.87 4.18 -0.09
C ILE A 72 -1.12 5.48 0.16
N SER A 73 -0.53 6.10 -0.86
CA SER A 73 0.20 7.36 -0.70
C SER A 73 -0.69 8.48 -0.17
N ARG A 74 -1.94 8.59 -0.68
CA ARG A 74 -2.92 9.56 -0.18
C ARG A 74 -3.26 9.32 1.29
N LYS A 75 -3.46 8.07 1.70
CA LYS A 75 -3.76 7.73 3.10
C LYS A 75 -2.56 7.97 4.02
N LEU A 76 -1.35 7.64 3.56
CA LEU A 76 -0.12 7.88 4.30
C LEU A 76 0.15 9.37 4.50
N ALA A 77 -0.21 10.24 3.56
CA ALA A 77 -0.07 11.69 3.74
C ALA A 77 -0.78 12.18 5.02
N LEU A 78 -2.01 11.69 5.25
CA LEU A 78 -2.77 12.00 6.47
C LEU A 78 -2.08 11.47 7.74
N VAL A 79 -1.51 10.27 7.67
CA VAL A 79 -0.74 9.69 8.78
C VAL A 79 0.53 10.49 9.06
N PHE A 80 1.23 10.93 8.01
CA PHE A 80 2.45 11.71 8.14
C PHE A 80 2.19 13.07 8.80
N GLU A 81 1.10 13.74 8.43
CA GLU A 81 0.67 14.98 9.09
C GLU A 81 0.33 14.73 10.57
N LYS A 82 -0.49 13.70 10.85
CA LYS A 82 -0.91 13.34 12.21
C LYS A 82 0.27 13.06 13.15
N TYR A 83 1.28 12.34 12.67
CA TYR A 83 2.43 11.93 13.48
C TYR A 83 3.70 12.76 13.25
N ARG A 84 3.60 13.87 12.52
CA ARG A 84 4.73 14.77 12.20
C ARG A 84 5.95 14.02 11.66
N VAL A 85 5.71 13.07 10.75
CA VAL A 85 6.78 12.25 10.15
C VAL A 85 7.68 13.13 9.29
N PHE A 86 8.99 12.99 9.44
CA PHE A 86 9.97 13.84 8.76
C PHE A 86 9.88 13.69 7.24
N LYS A 87 9.72 14.82 6.56
CA LYS A 87 9.85 14.90 5.11
C LYS A 87 11.31 15.11 4.77
N CYS A 88 11.96 14.13 4.14
CA CYS A 88 13.25 14.36 3.50
C CYS A 88 13.00 15.14 2.21
N VAL A 89 13.68 16.27 2.05
CA VAL A 89 13.74 17.06 0.81
C VAL A 89 14.77 16.44 -0.12
#